data_AF-A0A2S4KNI9-F1
#
_entry.id   AF-A0A2S4KNI9-F1
#
_cell.length_a   1.000
_cell.length_b   1.000
_cell.length_c   1.000
_cell.angle_alpha   90.00
_cell.angle_beta   90.00
_cell.angle_gamma   90.00
#
_symmetry.space_group_name_H-M   'P 1'
#
loop_
_entity.id
_entity.type
_entity.pdbx_description
1 polymer ?
#
loop_
_entity_poly.entity_id
_entity_poly.type
_entity_poly.pdbx_seq_one_letter_code
_entity_poly.pdbx_strand_id
1 'polypeptide(L)' 'MALGKKAYPKATVKKIIKAHSGLNIKKNADVTVFLDYVLLVKEAAIYSKQSGDRGLTARSVNKVTRDTLAKFKG' A
#
# COMPACT_ATOMS: atom_id res chain seq x y z
N MET A 1 9.93 -23.67 10.28
CA MET A 1 9.32 -23.05 9.09
C MET A 1 8.74 -21.71 9.51
N ALA A 2 9.14 -20.60 8.88
CA ALA A 2 8.57 -19.28 9.20
C ALA A 2 7.06 -19.37 9.04
N LEU A 3 6.30 -19.11 10.12
CA LEU A 3 4.83 -19.03 10.11
C LEU A 3 4.43 -18.24 8.86
N GLY A 4 3.80 -18.92 7.89
CA GLY A 4 3.46 -18.33 6.61
C GLY A 4 2.69 -17.04 6.86
N LYS A 5 3.34 -15.89 6.68
CA LYS A 5 2.72 -14.60 6.90
C LYS A 5 1.57 -14.53 5.91
N LYS A 6 0.33 -14.56 6.41
CA LYS A 6 -0.85 -14.30 5.58
C LYS A 6 -0.55 -13.02 4.80
N ALA A 7 -0.60 -13.12 3.47
CA ALA A 7 -0.31 -11.99 2.57
C ALA A 7 -1.12 -10.75 2.95
N TYR A 8 -2.31 -10.97 3.52
CA TYR A 8 -3.19 -9.93 4.02
C TYR A 8 -3.37 -9.97 5.56
N PRO A 9 -2.67 -9.11 6.32
CA PRO A 9 -2.80 -9.03 7.78
C PRO A 9 -4.00 -8.16 8.21
N LYS A 10 -5.22 -8.72 8.12
CA LYS A 10 -6.51 -8.07 8.45
C LYS A 10 -6.51 -7.25 9.73
N ALA A 11 -6.02 -7.82 10.83
CA ALA A 11 -6.04 -7.17 12.14
C ALA A 11 -5.18 -5.90 12.17
N THR A 12 -4.01 -5.94 11.54
CA THR A 12 -3.08 -4.80 11.47
C THR A 12 -3.66 -3.69 10.61
N VAL A 13 -4.20 -4.03 9.45
CA VAL A 13 -4.82 -3.04 8.54
C VAL A 13 -5.99 -2.34 9.22
N LYS A 14 -6.86 -3.08 9.91
CA LYS A 14 -7.96 -2.48 10.68
C LYS A 14 -7.47 -1.56 11.81
N LYS A 15 -6.42 -1.94 12.53
CA LYS A 15 -5.82 -1.10 13.58
C LYS A 15 -5.28 0.22 13.01
N ILE A 16 -4.54 0.16 11.89
CA ILE A 16 -3.99 1.33 11.20
C ILE A 16 -5.12 2.25 10.76
N ILE A 17 -6.12 1.73 10.02
CA ILE A 17 -7.24 2.54 9.54
C ILE A 17 -7.99 3.18 10.70
N LYS A 18 -8.27 2.44 11.79
CA LYS A 18 -8.94 3.00 12.97
C LYS A 18 -8.12 4.10 13.64
N ALA A 19 -6.80 3.94 13.75
CA ALA A 19 -5.92 4.93 14.34
C ALA A 19 -5.87 6.23 13.54
N HIS A 20 -5.94 6.16 12.21
CA HIS A 20 -5.84 7.34 11.33
C HIS A 20 -7.19 7.98 10.96
N SER A 21 -8.28 7.21 10.95
CA SER A 21 -9.62 7.72 10.60
C SER A 21 -10.48 8.08 11.81
N GLY A 22 -10.23 7.46 12.97
CA GLY A 22 -11.14 7.54 14.12
C GLY A 22 -12.49 6.85 13.92
N LEU A 23 -12.72 6.19 12.77
CA LEU A 23 -13.99 5.57 12.39
C LEU A 23 -13.97 4.06 12.55
N ASN A 24 -15.16 3.48 12.77
CA ASN A 24 -15.35 2.04 12.70
C ASN A 24 -15.54 1.59 11.25
N ILE A 25 -14.76 0.58 10.84
CA ILE A 25 -14.72 0.08 9.47
C ILE A 25 -15.80 -0.99 9.29
N LYS A 26 -16.65 -0.84 8.25
CA LYS A 26 -17.63 -1.87 7.85
C LYS A 26 -16.95 -3.11 7.28
N LYS A 27 -17.68 -4.24 7.25
CA LYS A 27 -17.18 -5.51 6.72
C LYS A 27 -16.59 -5.32 5.31
N ASN A 28 -15.38 -5.84 5.09
CA ASN A 28 -14.63 -5.86 3.82
C ASN A 28 -14.06 -4.52 3.33
N ALA A 29 -14.34 -3.38 3.97
CA ALA A 29 -13.70 -2.11 3.60
C ALA A 29 -12.19 -2.11 3.89
N ASP A 30 -11.72 -2.97 4.79
CA ASP A 30 -10.29 -3.19 5.03
C ASP A 30 -9.57 -3.79 3.81
N VAL A 31 -10.27 -4.60 3.00
CA VAL A 31 -9.70 -5.29 1.84
C VAL A 31 -9.43 -4.32 0.70
N THR A 32 -10.33 -3.37 0.45
CA THR A 32 -10.17 -2.38 -0.62
C THR A 32 -8.99 -1.46 -0.34
N VAL A 33 -8.87 -0.98 0.91
CA VAL A 33 -7.71 -0.15 1.33
C VAL A 33 -6.40 -0.91 1.18
N PHE A 34 -6.38 -2.21 1.51
CA PHE A 34 -5.18 -3.02 1.31
C PHE A 34 -4.86 -3.29 -0.16
N LEU A 35 -5.89 -3.44 -1.00
CA LEU A 35 -5.70 -3.57 -2.44
C LEU A 35 -5.04 -2.32 -3.03
N ASP A 36 -5.49 -1.12 -2.65
CA ASP A 36 -4.92 0.15 -3.10
C ASP A 36 -3.44 0.26 -2.71
N TYR A 37 -3.11 -0.13 -1.47
CA TYR A 37 -1.71 -0.19 -1.02
C TYR A 37 -0.86 -1.14 -1.88
N VAL A 38 -1.36 -2.34 -2.19
CA VAL A 38 -0.63 -3.31 -3.03
C VAL A 38 -0.45 -2.78 -4.46
N LEU A 39 -1.45 -2.10 -5.01
CA LEU A 39 -1.36 -1.48 -6.33
C LEU A 39 -0.29 -0.38 -6.36
N LEU A 40 -0.22 0.47 -5.34
CA LEU A 40 0.83 1.50 -5.20
C LEU A 40 2.23 0.88 -5.18
N VAL A 41 2.43 -0.20 -4.42
CA VAL A 41 3.73 -0.90 -4.37
C VAL A 41 4.09 -1.51 -5.73
N LYS A 42 3.11 -2.05 -6.47
CA LYS A 42 3.34 -2.55 -7.84
C LYS A 42 3.72 -1.44 -8.80
N GLU A 43 3.08 -0.28 -8.71
CA GLU A 43 3.40 0.89 -9.53
C GLU A 43 4.82 1.41 -9.23
N ALA A 44 5.21 1.46 -7.95
CA ALA A 44 6.58 1.77 -7.55
C ALA A 44 7.60 0.76 -8.12
N ALA A 45 7.26 -0.52 -8.14
CA ALA A 45 8.12 -1.55 -8.75
C ALA A 45 8.26 -1.37 -10.27
N ILE A 46 7.20 -0.98 -10.98
CA ILE A 46 7.25 -0.66 -12.41
C ILE A 46 8.16 0.55 -12.64
N TYR A 47 8.01 1.60 -11.83
CA TYR A 47 8.82 2.81 -11.93
C TYR A 47 10.31 2.53 -11.67
N SER A 48 10.61 1.69 -10.68
CA SER A 48 11.98 1.21 -10.42
C SER A 48 12.58 0.50 -11.64
N LYS A 49 11.82 -0.40 -12.27
CA LYS A 49 12.28 -1.12 -13.47
C LYS A 49 12.51 -0.18 -14.65
N GLN A 50 11.62 0.78 -14.87
CA GLN A 50 11.77 1.79 -15.92
C GLN A 50 13.00 2.68 -15.70
N SER A 51 13.35 2.95 -14.44
CA SER A 51 14.53 3.72 -14.08
C SER A 51 15.84 2.94 -14.20
N GLY A 52 15.79 1.64 -14.52
CA GLY A 52 16.96 0.76 -14.61
C GLY A 52 17.46 0.24 -13.26
N ASP A 53 16.70 0.43 -12.18
CA ASP A 53 17.07 -0.04 -10.85
C ASP A 53 16.89 -1.57 -10.75
N ARG A 54 17.87 -2.27 -10.15
CA ARG A 54 17.79 -3.73 -9.90
C ARG A 54 16.77 -4.11 -8.82
N GLY A 55 16.19 -3.14 -8.13
CA GLY A 55 15.26 -3.38 -7.02
C GLY A 55 14.37 -2.19 -6.75
N LEU A 56 13.48 -2.35 -5.77
CA LEU A 56 12.55 -1.32 -5.33
C LEU A 56 13.33 -0.28 -4.51
N THR A 57 13.52 0.92 -5.06
CA THR A 57 14.30 1.99 -4.42
C THR A 57 13.41 2.95 -3.65
N ALA A 58 13.93 3.55 -2.58
CA ALA A 58 13.17 4.56 -1.82
C ALA A 58 12.75 5.75 -2.69
N ARG A 59 13.55 6.06 -3.72
CA ARG A 59 13.25 7.10 -4.71
C ARG A 59 11.99 6.76 -5.53
N SER A 60 11.88 5.53 -6.04
CA SER A 60 10.72 5.13 -6.84
C SER A 60 9.44 5.09 -6.01
N VAL A 61 9.52 4.62 -4.76
CA VAL A 61 8.39 4.67 -3.81
C VAL A 61 7.96 6.11 -3.55
N ASN A 62 8.88 6.99 -3.15
CA ASN A 62 8.55 8.38 -2.82
C ASN A 62 7.94 9.14 -4.00
N LYS A 63 8.40 8.86 -5.22
CA LYS A 63 7.82 9.48 -6.42
C LYS A 63 6.40 8.99 -6.65
N VAL A 64 6.19 7.67 -6.71
CA VAL A 64 4.85 7.10 -6.93
C VAL A 64 3.89 7.54 -5.84
N THR A 65 4.30 7.54 -4.56
CA THR A 65 3.46 8.05 -3.48
C THR A 65 3.00 9.50 -3.71
N ARG A 66 3.90 10.39 -4.16
CA ARG A 66 3.51 11.79 -4.47
C ARG A 66 2.53 11.85 -5.64
N ASP A 67 2.81 11.12 -6.71
CA ASP A 67 2.00 11.14 -7.93
C ASP A 67 0.61 10.54 -7.68
N THR A 68 0.53 9.40 -6.98
CA THR A 68 -0.73 8.75 -6.60
C THR A 68 -1.54 9.65 -5.65
N LEU A 69 -0.92 10.22 -4.61
CA LEU A 69 -1.64 11.11 -3.68
C LEU A 69 -2.13 12.40 -4.35
N ALA A 70 -1.40 12.94 -5.33
CA ALA A 70 -1.84 14.08 -6.11
C ALA A 70 -3.04 13.73 -7.00
N LYS A 71 -3.03 12.54 -7.61
CA LYS A 71 -4.08 12.07 -8.52
C LYS A 71 -5.39 11.68 -7.81
N PHE A 72 -5.28 11.08 -6.63
CA PHE A 72 -6.43 10.55 -5.87
C PHE A 72 -6.82 11.42 -4.68
N LYS A 73 -6.57 12.74 -4.77
CA LYS A 73 -7.05 13.69 -3.77
C LYS A 73 -8.57 13.83 -3.90
N GLY A 74 -9.29 13.02 -3.13
CA GLY A 74 -10.75 13.09 -2.96
C GLY A 74 -11.18 14.12 -1.94
#